data_AF-A0A350ATV8-F1
#
_entry.id   AF-A0A350ATV8-F1
#
_cell.length_a   1.000
_cell.length_b   1.000
_cell.length_c   1.000
_cell.angle_alpha   90.00
_cell.angle_beta   90.00
_cell.angle_gamma   90.00
#
_symmetry.space_group_name_H-M   'P 1'
#
loop_
_entity.id
_entity.type
_entity.pdbx_description
1 polymer ?
#
loop_
_entity_poly.entity_id
_entity_poly.type
_entity_poly.pdbx_seq_one_letter_code
_entity_poly.pdbx_strand_id
1 'polypeptide(L)'
;MKTLPLLSCLCLFAVSSLSAESVFRSLSVAPSAFEITFDNASAKVLSQGITLRAVVDYRIGKDGEKLPFSYQAYHLEFTFKQKFSNRRKYASIEFYKGNTIVHVISLTEPNRKITTTRNRLNESNYMAINLEGVPLIMLDDVTRINFER
;
A
#
# COMPACT_ATOMS: atom_id res chain seq x y z
N MET A 1 57.23 39.56 12.26
CA MET A 1 56.09 39.69 11.33
C MET A 1 55.49 38.28 11.20
N LYS A 2 54.46 37.86 11.96
CA LYS A 2 53.00 38.03 11.71
C LYS A 2 52.72 37.92 10.19
N THR A 3 52.11 36.86 9.64
CA THR A 3 50.76 36.33 9.95
C THR A 3 50.57 34.84 9.58
N LEU A 4 49.96 34.06 10.49
CA LEU A 4 49.08 32.89 10.21
C LEU A 4 47.82 33.37 9.43
N PRO A 5 46.92 32.50 8.89
CA PRO A 5 47.06 31.10 8.46
C PRO A 5 46.38 30.84 7.08
N LEU A 6 46.99 30.06 6.19
CA LEU A 6 46.27 29.50 5.02
C LEU A 6 45.69 28.13 5.38
N LEU A 7 44.89 28.09 6.44
CA LEU A 7 44.29 26.87 7.00
C LEU A 7 42.77 27.05 7.04
N SER A 8 42.15 27.29 5.88
CA SER A 8 40.70 27.52 5.82
C SER A 8 40.05 27.19 4.47
N CYS A 9 40.62 26.29 3.66
CA CYS A 9 39.99 25.93 2.38
C CYS A 9 40.07 24.45 1.99
N LEU A 10 40.42 23.55 2.93
CA LEU A 10 40.53 22.12 2.66
C LEU A 10 39.70 21.24 3.62
N CYS A 11 38.55 21.75 4.08
CA CYS A 11 37.56 20.98 4.85
C CYS A 11 36.14 21.16 4.28
N LEU A 12 35.97 21.12 2.96
CA LEU A 12 34.64 21.31 2.35
C LEU A 12 34.25 20.30 1.27
N PHE A 13 34.99 19.21 1.10
CA PHE A 13 34.63 18.18 0.12
C PHE A 13 34.86 16.77 0.64
N ALA A 14 34.05 16.35 1.62
CA ALA A 14 33.82 14.92 1.87
C ALA A 14 32.54 14.61 2.68
N VAL A 15 31.57 15.53 2.77
CA VAL A 15 30.25 15.23 3.36
C VAL A 15 29.17 15.36 2.29
N SER A 16 29.28 14.53 1.25
CA SER A 16 28.23 14.39 0.23
C SER A 16 28.21 12.99 -0.37
N SER A 17 28.45 11.98 0.47
CA SER A 17 28.14 10.57 0.14
C SER A 17 26.93 10.02 0.93
N LEU A 18 26.23 10.87 1.69
CA LEU A 18 25.01 10.50 2.45
C LEU A 18 23.69 10.78 1.70
N SER A 19 23.73 11.04 0.39
CA SER A 19 22.51 11.37 -0.38
C SER A 19 22.28 10.40 -1.54
N ALA A 20 22.05 9.12 -1.24
CA ALA A 20 21.39 8.21 -2.18
C ALA A 20 20.77 6.98 -1.51
N GLU A 21 20.63 6.97 -0.19
CA GLU A 21 19.73 6.03 0.49
C GLU A 21 18.30 6.54 0.30
N SER A 22 17.91 6.50 -0.97
CA SER A 22 16.64 6.77 -1.61
C SER A 22 15.51 7.20 -0.66
N VAL A 23 14.89 8.35 -0.94
CA VAL A 23 13.61 8.81 -0.37
C VAL A 23 12.52 7.71 -0.37
N PHE A 24 12.69 6.64 -1.14
CA PHE A 24 11.87 5.42 -1.09
C PHE A 24 11.99 4.61 0.21
N ARG A 25 13.12 4.66 0.93
CA ARG A 25 13.31 3.98 2.23
C ARG A 25 12.52 4.66 3.36
N SER A 26 12.26 5.98 3.25
CA SER A 26 11.44 6.75 4.20
C SER A 26 9.93 6.65 3.99
N LEU A 27 9.47 5.98 2.93
CA LEU A 27 8.07 5.55 2.74
C LEU A 27 7.85 4.12 3.28
N SER A 28 8.72 3.70 4.20
CA SER A 28 8.76 2.40 4.85
C SER A 28 7.35 1.93 5.19
N VAL A 29 6.97 0.80 4.61
CA VAL A 29 5.80 -0.03 4.95
C VAL A 29 5.34 0.30 6.37
N ALA A 30 4.22 1.01 6.52
CA ALA A 30 3.69 1.29 7.85
C ALA A 30 3.11 -0.05 8.36
N PRO A 31 3.69 -0.64 9.41
CA PRO A 31 3.17 -1.90 9.95
C PRO A 31 1.72 -1.67 10.39
N SER A 32 0.87 -2.65 10.13
CA SER A 32 -0.53 -2.65 10.58
C SER A 32 -0.84 -3.95 11.31
N ALA A 33 -1.97 -3.98 12.00
CA ALA A 33 -2.37 -5.12 12.81
C ALA A 33 -3.88 -5.39 12.71
N PHE A 34 -4.47 -5.15 11.54
CA PHE A 34 -5.88 -5.43 11.30
C PHE A 34 -6.15 -6.93 11.43
N GLU A 35 -7.27 -7.29 12.05
CA GLU A 35 -7.84 -8.62 11.83
C GLU A 35 -8.36 -8.68 10.40
N ILE A 36 -7.85 -9.63 9.61
CA ILE A 36 -8.34 -9.85 8.25
C ILE A 36 -9.30 -11.02 8.26
N THR A 37 -10.52 -10.82 7.76
CA THR A 37 -11.53 -11.86 7.63
C THR A 37 -12.00 -12.02 6.20
N PHE A 38 -12.34 -13.23 5.79
CA PHE A 38 -12.97 -13.53 4.51
C PHE A 38 -14.34 -14.16 4.78
N ASP A 39 -15.42 -13.51 4.35
CA ASP A 39 -16.79 -13.93 4.70
C ASP A 39 -16.96 -14.11 6.23
N ASN A 40 -16.45 -13.15 7.01
CA ASN A 40 -16.34 -13.20 8.48
C ASN A 40 -15.48 -14.32 9.09
N ALA A 41 -14.83 -15.17 8.27
CA ALA A 41 -13.88 -16.17 8.77
C ALA A 41 -12.48 -15.58 8.90
N SER A 42 -11.91 -15.64 10.12
CA SER A 42 -10.59 -15.07 10.42
C SER A 42 -9.47 -15.73 9.62
N ALA A 43 -8.64 -14.89 9.00
CA ALA A 43 -7.47 -15.30 8.24
C ALA A 43 -6.22 -15.23 9.12
N LYS A 44 -5.38 -16.26 9.04
CA LYS A 44 -4.08 -16.23 9.71
C LYS A 44 -3.09 -15.38 8.92
N VAL A 45 -3.09 -14.07 9.17
CA VAL A 45 -2.15 -13.11 8.58
C VAL A 45 -0.72 -13.42 9.03
N LEU A 46 0.22 -13.42 8.10
CA LEU A 46 1.66 -13.65 8.32
C LEU A 46 2.44 -12.33 8.31
N SER A 47 2.07 -11.43 7.41
CA SER A 47 2.59 -10.06 7.35
C SER A 47 1.50 -9.13 6.83
N GLN A 48 1.49 -7.89 7.29
CA GLN A 48 0.62 -6.84 6.73
C GLN A 48 1.25 -5.46 6.90
N GLY A 49 0.88 -4.53 6.03
CA GLY A 49 1.36 -3.16 6.08
C GLY A 49 0.71 -2.27 5.04
N ILE A 50 0.79 -0.96 5.27
CA ILE A 50 0.36 0.05 4.31
C ILE A 50 1.58 0.52 3.52
N THR A 51 1.48 0.47 2.19
CA THR A 51 2.56 0.86 1.28
C THR A 51 2.09 1.93 0.30
N LEU A 52 2.98 2.81 -0.14
CA LEU A 52 2.69 3.75 -1.23
C LEU A 52 3.16 3.14 -2.55
N ARG A 53 2.26 2.98 -3.53
CA ARG A 53 2.58 2.36 -4.83
C ARG A 53 2.16 3.25 -5.99
N ALA A 54 2.88 3.13 -7.09
CA ALA A 54 2.42 3.61 -8.39
C ALA A 54 1.32 2.70 -8.93
N VAL A 55 0.21 3.30 -9.33
CA VAL A 55 -0.94 2.64 -9.96
C VAL A 55 -1.04 3.14 -11.39
N VAL A 56 -1.26 2.21 -12.33
CA VAL A 56 -1.58 2.53 -13.73
C VAL A 56 -3.05 2.22 -13.94
N ASP A 57 -3.80 3.23 -14.37
CA ASP A 57 -5.22 3.10 -14.66
C ASP A 57 -5.57 3.82 -15.98
N TYR A 58 -6.81 3.73 -16.43
CA TYR A 58 -7.25 4.28 -17.71
C TYR A 58 -8.43 5.23 -17.51
N ARG A 59 -8.38 6.40 -18.14
CA ARG A 59 -9.55 7.29 -18.28
C ARG A 59 -10.11 7.14 -19.68
N ILE A 60 -11.44 7.26 -19.79
CA ILE A 60 -12.10 7.35 -21.10
C ILE A 60 -12.03 8.82 -21.53
N GLY A 61 -11.30 9.10 -22.61
CA GLY A 61 -11.21 10.41 -23.25
C GLY A 61 -12.52 10.80 -23.95
N LYS A 62 -12.58 12.03 -24.46
CA LYS A 62 -13.79 12.57 -25.11
C LYS A 62 -14.25 11.74 -26.31
N ASP A 63 -13.32 11.09 -26.99
CA ASP A 63 -13.57 10.28 -28.20
C ASP A 63 -13.68 8.78 -27.90
N GLY A 64 -13.83 8.40 -26.62
CA GLY A 64 -13.92 7.00 -26.19
C GLY A 64 -12.57 6.28 -26.08
N GLU A 65 -11.47 6.96 -26.37
CA GLU A 65 -10.11 6.43 -26.21
C GLU A 65 -9.77 6.14 -24.74
N LYS A 66 -9.08 5.02 -24.47
CA LYS A 66 -8.56 4.72 -23.14
C LYS A 66 -7.18 5.34 -22.97
N LEU A 67 -7.13 6.47 -22.28
CA LEU A 67 -5.89 7.18 -21.99
C LEU A 67 -5.28 6.63 -20.69
N PRO A 68 -4.08 6.03 -20.74
CA PRO A 68 -3.41 5.59 -19.53
C PRO A 68 -2.98 6.79 -18.70
N PHE A 69 -3.15 6.70 -17.39
CA PHE A 69 -2.58 7.65 -16.45
C PHE A 69 -1.95 6.89 -15.28
N SER A 70 -0.97 7.51 -14.65
CA SER A 70 -0.29 6.96 -13.48
C SER A 70 -0.45 7.90 -12.31
N TYR A 71 -0.72 7.34 -11.14
CA TYR A 71 -0.81 8.07 -9.89
C TYR A 71 -0.21 7.24 -8.76
N GLN A 72 0.01 7.87 -7.60
CA GLN A 72 0.42 7.16 -6.39
C GLN A 72 -0.78 6.97 -5.47
N ALA A 73 -0.91 5.78 -4.90
CA ALA A 73 -1.94 5.49 -3.91
C ALA A 73 -1.43 4.55 -2.82
N TYR A 74 -2.00 4.71 -1.64
CA TYR A 74 -1.74 3.81 -0.52
C TYR A 74 -2.42 2.47 -0.77
N HIS A 75 -1.75 1.40 -0.39
CA HIS A 75 -2.26 0.04 -0.51
C HIS A 75 -2.14 -0.65 0.83
N LEU A 76 -3.19 -1.37 1.23
CA LEU A 76 -3.07 -2.39 2.25
C LEU A 76 -2.52 -3.65 1.59
N GLU A 77 -1.36 -4.09 2.02
CA GLU A 77 -0.73 -5.33 1.59
C GLU A 77 -0.73 -6.33 2.75
N PHE A 78 -1.05 -7.59 2.48
CA PHE A 78 -0.92 -8.64 3.47
C PHE A 78 -0.70 -10.02 2.85
N THR A 79 -0.09 -10.91 3.62
CA THR A 79 0.09 -12.33 3.30
C THR A 79 -0.56 -13.17 4.39
N PHE A 80 -1.05 -14.36 4.04
CA PHE A 80 -1.77 -15.20 5.00
C PHE A 80 -1.59 -16.70 4.77
N LYS A 81 -1.73 -17.46 5.86
CA LYS A 81 -1.62 -18.93 5.87
C LYS A 81 -2.98 -19.54 5.57
N GLN A 82 -3.31 -19.73 4.29
CA GLN A 82 -4.47 -20.50 3.87
C GLN A 82 -4.14 -21.33 2.63
N LYS A 83 -4.77 -22.50 2.47
CA LYS A 83 -4.83 -23.18 1.17
C LYS A 83 -5.85 -22.44 0.30
N PHE A 84 -5.49 -21.27 -0.21
CA PHE A 84 -6.44 -20.47 -0.96
C PHE A 84 -6.55 -20.97 -2.40
N SER A 85 -7.73 -21.51 -2.73
CA SER A 85 -8.16 -21.65 -4.12
C SER A 85 -8.42 -20.24 -4.66
N ASN A 86 -7.52 -19.77 -5.51
CA ASN A 86 -7.41 -18.40 -6.04
C ASN A 86 -8.58 -17.96 -6.97
N ARG A 87 -9.82 -18.31 -6.65
CA ARG A 87 -11.02 -18.07 -7.47
C ARG A 87 -12.19 -17.39 -6.74
N ARG A 88 -12.04 -16.98 -5.48
CA ARG A 88 -13.13 -16.27 -4.79
C ARG A 88 -13.24 -14.85 -5.36
N LYS A 89 -14.41 -14.52 -5.88
CA LYS A 89 -14.80 -13.15 -6.24
C LYS A 89 -15.43 -12.53 -5.00
N TYR A 90 -14.97 -11.36 -4.62
CA TYR A 90 -15.53 -10.56 -3.52
C TYR A 90 -16.34 -9.41 -4.12
N ALA A 91 -17.51 -9.10 -3.54
CA ALA A 91 -18.29 -7.94 -3.92
C ALA A 91 -17.80 -6.66 -3.22
N SER A 92 -17.28 -6.77 -1.99
CA SER A 92 -16.85 -5.60 -1.24
C SER A 92 -15.75 -5.87 -0.20
N ILE A 93 -15.17 -4.79 0.31
CA ILE A 93 -14.22 -4.77 1.42
C ILE A 93 -14.76 -3.83 2.48
N GLU A 94 -15.02 -4.33 3.67
CA GLU A 94 -15.65 -3.63 4.77
C GLU A 94 -14.64 -3.36 5.87
N PHE A 95 -14.57 -2.11 6.32
CA PHE A 95 -13.69 -1.67 7.39
C PHE A 95 -14.52 -1.53 8.66
N TYR A 96 -14.08 -2.15 9.76
CA TYR A 96 -14.80 -2.18 11.02
C TYR A 96 -14.06 -1.45 12.14
N LYS A 97 -14.82 -0.69 12.94
CA LYS A 97 -14.43 -0.24 14.27
C LYS A 97 -15.24 -1.04 15.29
N GLY A 98 -14.63 -2.05 15.90
CA GLY A 98 -15.36 -3.04 16.68
C GLY A 98 -16.35 -3.81 15.79
N ASN A 99 -17.65 -3.67 16.06
CA ASN A 99 -18.71 -4.37 15.32
C ASN A 99 -19.42 -3.48 14.28
N THR A 100 -19.00 -2.22 14.13
CA THR A 100 -19.63 -1.26 13.22
C THR A 100 -18.81 -1.10 11.95
N ILE A 101 -19.47 -1.22 10.79
CA ILE A 101 -18.86 -0.88 9.49
C ILE A 101 -18.70 0.63 9.42
N VAL A 102 -17.47 1.10 9.26
CA VAL A 102 -17.13 2.52 9.12
C VAL A 102 -16.87 2.93 7.68
N HIS A 103 -16.53 1.98 6.81
CA HIS A 103 -16.31 2.22 5.39
C HIS A 103 -16.47 0.94 4.57
N VAL A 104 -16.84 1.10 3.29
CA VAL A 104 -16.97 -0.01 2.35
C VAL A 104 -16.35 0.39 1.01
N ILE A 105 -15.49 -0.47 0.47
CA ILE A 105 -15.03 -0.40 -0.92
C ILE A 105 -15.84 -1.41 -1.72
N SER A 106 -16.61 -0.96 -2.70
CA SER A 106 -17.25 -1.85 -3.67
C SER A 106 -16.21 -2.34 -4.68
N LEU A 107 -16.16 -3.66 -4.89
CA LEU A 107 -15.29 -4.32 -5.88
C LEU A 107 -16.04 -4.71 -7.16
N THR A 108 -17.34 -4.40 -7.23
CA THR A 108 -18.15 -4.59 -8.44
C THR A 108 -17.90 -3.48 -9.48
N GLU A 109 -17.27 -2.38 -9.07
CA GLU A 109 -16.87 -1.29 -9.95
C GLU A 109 -15.64 -1.64 -10.80
N PRO A 110 -15.62 -1.35 -12.11
CA PRO A 110 -14.56 -1.80 -13.02
C PRO A 110 -13.16 -1.23 -12.72
N ASN A 111 -13.09 -0.12 -11.98
CA ASN A 111 -11.84 0.56 -11.62
C ASN A 111 -11.27 0.07 -10.27
N ARG A 112 -12.04 -0.69 -9.49
CA ARG A 112 -11.61 -1.21 -8.19
C ARG A 112 -11.08 -2.63 -8.35
N LYS A 113 -9.76 -2.79 -8.19
CA LYS A 113 -9.07 -4.07 -8.40
C LYS A 113 -8.35 -4.49 -7.14
N ILE A 114 -8.66 -5.69 -6.65
CA ILE A 114 -7.73 -6.43 -5.80
C ILE A 114 -6.59 -6.88 -6.70
N THR A 115 -5.38 -6.46 -6.36
CA THR A 115 -4.19 -6.97 -7.03
C THR A 115 -3.69 -8.19 -6.25
N THR A 116 -3.78 -9.36 -6.88
CA THR A 116 -3.10 -10.57 -6.40
C THR A 116 -1.80 -10.70 -7.19
N THR A 117 -0.67 -10.89 -6.51
CA THR A 117 0.60 -10.93 -7.22
C THR A 117 0.73 -12.21 -8.02
N ARG A 118 0.75 -12.04 -9.34
CA ARG A 118 1.62 -12.83 -10.22
C ARG A 118 3.12 -12.49 -10.05
N ASN A 119 3.50 -11.45 -9.28
CA ASN A 119 4.84 -10.85 -9.30
C ASN A 119 5.63 -10.79 -7.96
N ARG A 120 5.17 -11.42 -6.87
CA ARG A 120 6.04 -11.71 -5.71
C ARG A 120 6.26 -13.21 -5.68
N LEU A 121 7.29 -13.67 -6.37
CA LEU A 121 7.64 -15.07 -6.63
C LEU A 121 7.72 -15.96 -5.36
N ASN A 122 7.76 -15.39 -4.15
CA ASN A 122 8.02 -16.11 -2.91
C ASN A 122 7.01 -15.88 -1.77
N GLU A 123 5.93 -15.11 -1.96
CA GLU A 123 4.92 -14.86 -0.92
C GLU A 123 3.64 -15.64 -1.19
N SER A 124 3.46 -16.77 -0.50
CA SER A 124 2.23 -17.57 -0.55
C SER A 124 1.02 -16.74 -0.10
N ASN A 125 -0.02 -16.68 -0.93
CA ASN A 125 -1.30 -15.98 -0.68
C ASN A 125 -1.14 -14.50 -0.31
N TYR A 126 -0.53 -13.73 -1.21
CA TYR A 126 -0.47 -12.27 -1.09
C TYR A 126 -1.72 -11.60 -1.67
N MET A 127 -2.21 -10.57 -0.99
CA MET A 127 -3.24 -9.66 -1.48
C MET A 127 -2.81 -8.21 -1.26
N ALA A 128 -3.12 -7.35 -2.22
CA ALA A 128 -3.00 -5.92 -2.09
C ALA A 128 -4.24 -5.20 -2.60
N ILE A 129 -4.72 -4.24 -1.80
CA ILE A 129 -5.91 -3.44 -2.10
C ILE A 129 -5.51 -1.98 -2.14
N ASN A 130 -5.88 -1.32 -3.23
CA ASN A 130 -5.76 0.12 -3.36
C ASN A 130 -6.75 0.81 -2.40
N LEU A 131 -6.23 1.66 -1.52
CA LEU A 131 -6.98 2.43 -0.52
C LEU A 131 -7.41 3.81 -1.04
N GLU A 132 -7.37 4.05 -2.35
CA GLU A 132 -7.88 5.28 -2.96
C GLU A 132 -9.32 5.53 -2.51
N GLY A 133 -9.59 6.74 -1.99
CA GLY A 133 -10.89 7.11 -1.46
C GLY A 133 -11.15 6.68 0.00
N VAL A 134 -10.22 5.93 0.61
CA VAL A 134 -10.24 5.63 2.05
C VAL A 134 -9.41 6.67 2.79
N PRO A 135 -10.00 7.45 3.72
CA PRO A 135 -9.23 8.37 4.56
C PRO A 135 -8.24 7.59 5.43
N LEU A 136 -6.93 7.85 5.31
CA LEU A 136 -5.93 7.08 6.07
C LEU A 136 -6.08 7.21 7.58
N ILE A 137 -6.46 8.38 8.06
CA ILE A 137 -6.70 8.63 9.50
C ILE A 137 -7.83 7.75 10.07
N MET A 138 -8.75 7.28 9.24
CA MET A 138 -9.79 6.34 9.67
C MET A 138 -9.19 5.00 10.05
N LEU A 139 -8.08 4.60 9.43
CA LEU A 139 -7.45 3.30 9.63
C LEU A 139 -6.88 3.13 11.04
N ASP A 140 -6.59 4.24 11.74
CA ASP A 140 -6.11 4.22 13.13
C ASP A 140 -7.15 3.57 14.08
N ASP A 141 -8.43 3.67 13.73
CA ASP A 141 -9.55 3.14 14.50
C ASP A 141 -10.09 1.79 13.97
N VAL A 142 -9.57 1.32 12.83
CA VAL A 142 -10.03 0.07 12.21
C VAL A 142 -9.43 -1.12 12.94
N THR A 143 -10.28 -1.99 13.45
CA THR A 143 -9.87 -3.23 14.13
C THR A 143 -9.89 -4.43 13.20
N ARG A 144 -10.80 -4.44 12.23
CA ARG A 144 -11.06 -5.59 11.35
C ARG A 144 -11.38 -5.14 9.93
N ILE A 145 -10.88 -5.87 8.95
CA ILE A 145 -11.20 -5.68 7.53
C ILE A 145 -11.75 -7.00 6.99
N ASN A 146 -13.00 -6.97 6.54
CA ASN A 146 -13.70 -8.12 5.99
C ASN A 146 -13.77 -8.04 4.46
N PHE A 147 -13.50 -9.15 3.80
CA PHE A 147 -13.75 -9.32 2.37
C PHE A 147 -15.04 -10.09 2.21
N GLU A 148 -16.08 -9.39 1.78
CA GLU A 148 -17.44 -9.92 1.66
C GLU A 148 -17.75 -10.30 0.21
N ARG A 149 -18.51 -11.37 0.03
CA ARG A 149 -18.87 -11.92 -1.28
C ARG A 149 -19.96 -11.17 -2.02
#